data_AF-A0A844XRT5-F1
#
_entry.id   AF-A0A844XRT5-F1
#
_cell.length_a   1.000
_cell.length_b   1.000
_cell.length_c   1.000
_cell.angle_alpha   90.00
_cell.angle_beta   90.00
_cell.angle_gamma   90.00
#
_symmetry.space_group_name_H-M   'P 1'
#
loop_
_entity.id
_entity.type
_entity.pdbx_description
1 polymer ?
#
loop_
_entity_poly.entity_id
_entity_poly.type
_entity_poly.pdbx_seq_one_letter_code
_entity_poly.pdbx_strand_id
1 'polypeptide(L)' 'MARKEGRNRAKLTDETIRAIWDRLRLGEMQHDIAADFGINQGRISEVNTGKRGGHITGLRPV' A
#
# COMPACT_ATOMS: atom_id res chain seq x y z
N MET A 1 -18.28 22.31 13.58
CA MET A 1 -17.06 21.52 13.27
C MET A 1 -17.44 20.06 13.27
N ALA A 2 -17.67 19.44 12.10
CA ALA A 2 -17.99 18.02 12.04
C ALA A 2 -16.77 17.22 12.49
N ARG A 3 -16.95 16.34 13.48
CA ARG A 3 -15.94 15.36 13.87
C ARG A 3 -15.69 14.49 12.63
N LYS A 4 -14.50 14.57 12.06
CA LYS A 4 -14.11 13.73 10.94
C LYS A 4 -13.91 12.34 11.52
N GLU A 5 -14.94 11.50 11.51
CA GLU A 5 -14.80 10.06 11.74
C GLU A 5 -13.59 9.62 10.90
N GLY A 6 -12.58 9.10 11.59
CA GLY A 6 -11.28 8.82 10.97
C GLY A 6 -11.53 7.98 9.72
N ARG A 7 -11.11 8.49 8.54
CA ARG A 7 -11.17 7.74 7.29
C ARG A 7 -10.71 6.31 7.59
N ASN A 8 -11.53 5.31 7.28
CA ASN A 8 -11.25 3.92 7.59
C ASN A 8 -10.09 3.46 6.69
N ARG A 9 -8.85 3.72 7.14
CA ARG A 9 -7.63 3.41 6.39
C ARG A 9 -7.23 1.98 6.71
N ALA A 10 -6.96 1.18 5.68
CA ALA A 10 -6.39 -0.14 5.90
C ALA A 10 -5.09 -0.01 6.71
N LYS A 11 -4.96 -0.83 7.75
CA LYS A 11 -3.68 -0.98 8.45
C LYS A 11 -2.71 -1.66 7.50
N LEU A 12 -1.47 -1.18 7.47
CA LEU A 12 -0.45 -1.76 6.62
C LEU A 12 0.18 -2.99 7.32
N THR A 13 -0.61 -4.05 7.40
CA THR A 13 -0.19 -5.39 7.84
C THR A 13 0.52 -6.13 6.72
N ASP A 14 1.15 -7.26 7.03
CA ASP A 14 1.81 -8.11 6.04
C ASP A 14 0.84 -8.61 4.95
N GLU A 15 -0.41 -8.89 5.32
CA GLU A 15 -1.48 -9.24 4.38
C GLU A 15 -1.80 -8.08 3.43
N THR A 16 -1.97 -6.86 3.97
CA THR A 16 -2.20 -5.66 3.16
C THR A 16 -1.02 -5.39 2.22
N ILE A 17 0.22 -5.56 2.68
CA ILE A 17 1.42 -5.40 1.86
C ILE A 17 1.44 -6.45 0.73
N ARG A 18 1.11 -7.72 1.03
CA ARG A 18 1.02 -8.78 0.03
C ARG A 18 -0.03 -8.46 -1.04
N ALA A 19 -1.22 -8.03 -0.62
CA ALA A 19 -2.27 -7.64 -1.55
C ALA A 19 -1.88 -6.44 -2.43
N ILE A 20 -1.24 -5.41 -1.86
CA ILE A 20 -0.69 -4.29 -2.63
C ILE A 20 0.34 -4.80 -3.64
N TRP A 21 1.25 -5.67 -3.20
CA TRP A 21 2.31 -6.21 -4.03
C TRP A 21 1.76 -7.01 -5.21
N ASP A 22 0.79 -7.89 -4.98
CA ASP A 22 0.17 -8.70 -6.03
C ASP A 22 -0.49 -7.79 -7.09
N ARG A 23 -1.22 -6.75 -6.66
CA ARG A 23 -1.83 -5.77 -7.59
C ARG A 23 -0.79 -4.98 -8.39
N LEU A 24 0.32 -4.59 -7.75
CA LEU A 24 1.46 -3.97 -8.45
C LEU A 24 2.13 -4.91 -9.47
N ARG A 25 2.08 -6.22 -9.26
CA ARG A 25 2.57 -7.23 -10.22
C ARG A 25 1.58 -7.50 -11.36
N LEU A 26 0.30 -7.29 -11.12
CA LEU A 26 -0.74 -7.27 -12.16
C LEU A 26 -0.70 -6.00 -13.02
N GLY A 27 0.12 -5.01 -12.67
CA GLY A 27 0.29 -3.77 -13.44
C GLY A 27 -0.75 -2.69 -13.11
N GLU A 28 -1.50 -2.86 -12.02
CA GLU A 28 -2.47 -1.86 -11.58
C GLU A 28 -1.80 -0.55 -11.15
N MET A 29 -2.51 0.58 -11.34
CA MET A 29 -1.98 1.90 -11.03
C MET A 29 -1.97 2.16 -9.52
N GLN A 30 -0.87 2.72 -9.01
CA GLN A 30 -0.69 2.92 -7.57
C GLN A 30 -1.76 3.80 -6.92
N HIS A 31 -2.34 4.75 -7.67
CA HIS A 31 -3.39 5.63 -7.16
C HIS A 31 -4.73 4.90 -6.99
N ASP A 32 -5.05 3.95 -7.87
CA ASP A 32 -6.25 3.12 -7.75
C ASP A 32 -6.12 2.18 -6.56
N ILE A 33 -4.97 1.51 -6.42
CA ILE A 33 -4.66 0.67 -5.26
C ILE A 33 -4.77 1.50 -3.97
N ALA A 34 -4.22 2.71 -3.97
CA ALA A 34 -4.28 3.61 -2.82
C ALA A 34 -5.72 4.00 -2.43
N ALA A 35 -6.57 4.29 -3.43
CA ALA A 35 -7.97 4.63 -3.22
C ALA A 35 -8.74 3.45 -2.61
N ASP A 36 -8.55 2.25 -3.14
CA ASP A 36 -9.24 1.03 -2.68
C ASP A 36 -8.89 0.67 -1.23
N PHE A 37 -7.61 0.81 -0.86
CA PHE A 37 -7.16 0.56 0.52
C PHE A 37 -7.36 1.78 1.45
N GLY A 38 -7.79 2.93 0.91
CA GLY A 38 -7.89 4.18 1.64
C GLY A 38 -6.56 4.68 2.21
N ILE A 39 -5.43 4.31 1.60
CA ILE A 39 -4.07 4.66 2.04
C ILE A 39 -3.42 5.70 1.13
N ASN A 40 -2.30 6.28 1.57
CA ASN A 40 -1.56 7.24 0.76
C ASN A 40 -0.83 6.49 -0.38
N GLN A 41 -0.87 7.00 -1.61
CA GLN A 41 -0.13 6.45 -2.74
C GLN A 41 1.39 6.36 -2.47
N GLY A 42 1.97 7.28 -1.69
CA GLY A 42 3.36 7.17 -1.24
C GLY A 42 3.65 5.88 -0.47
N ARG A 43 2.66 5.34 0.27
CA ARG A 43 2.75 4.06 0.98
C ARG A 43 2.81 2.88 0.00
N ILE A 44 2.07 2.97 -1.11
CA ILE A 44 2.14 1.99 -2.20
C ILE A 44 3.53 2.04 -2.84
N SER A 45 4.07 3.24 -3.09
CA SER A 45 5.42 3.42 -3.62
C SER A 45 6.51 2.84 -2.70
N GLU A 46 6.39 3.00 -1.38
CA GLU A 46 7.29 2.36 -0.42
C GLU A 46 7.29 0.82 -0.54
N VAL A 47 6.14 0.20 -0.78
CA VAL A 47 6.04 -1.24 -1.05
C VAL A 47 6.68 -1.59 -2.39
N ASN A 48 6.36 -0.83 -3.44
CA ASN A 48 6.88 -1.06 -4.80
C ASN A 48 8.40 -0.92 -4.90
N THR A 49 9.01 -0.09 -4.06
CA THR A 49 10.46 0.18 -4.05
C THR A 49 11.21 -0.65 -3.02
N GLY A 50 10.53 -1.54 -2.29
CA GLY A 50 11.15 -2.38 -1.25
C GLY A 50 11.50 -1.64 0.04
N LYS A 51 11.25 -0.33 0.14
CA LYS A 51 11.41 0.46 1.39
C LYS A 51 10.53 -0.08 2.51
N ARG A 52 9.45 -0.78 2.16
CA ARG A 52 8.57 -1.45 3.11
C ARG A 52 8.15 -2.82 2.60
N GLY A 53 8.09 -3.79 3.50
CA GLY A 53 7.62 -5.13 3.16
C GLY A 53 8.61 -5.95 2.34
N GLY A 54 9.91 -5.61 2.33
CA GLY A 54 10.94 -6.37 1.60
C GLY A 54 10.98 -7.85 2.00
N HIS A 55 10.63 -8.19 3.25
CA HIS A 55 10.49 -9.58 3.71
C HIS A 55 9.34 -10.35 3.05
N ILE A 56 8.40 -9.64 2.42
CA ILE A 56 7.25 -10.19 1.70
C ILE A 56 7.48 -10.14 0.20
N THR A 57 7.94 -8.99 -0.31
CA THR A 57 8.10 -8.74 -1.76
C THR A 57 9.40 -9.30 -2.32
N GLY A 58 10.39 -9.60 -1.46
CA GLY A 58 11.74 -9.97 -1.85
C GLY A 58 12.59 -8.80 -2.37
N LEU A 59 12.02 -7.59 -2.41
CA LEU A 59 12.73 -6.39 -2.85
C LEU A 59 13.69 -5.90 -1.77
N ARG A 60 14.86 -5.41 -2.22
CA ARG A 60 15.75 -4.59 -1.39
C ARG A 60 15.43 -3.12 -1.66
N PRO A 61 15.46 -2.26 -0.62
CA PRO A 61 15.26 -0.83 -0.82
C PRO A 61 16.24 -0.28 -1.86
N VAL A 62 15.70 0.47 -2.84
CA VAL A 62 16.48 1.31 -3.77
C VAL A 62 16.68 2.72 -3.24
#